data_AF-A0AAX2F0U8-F1
#
_entry.id   AF-A0AAX2F0U8-F1
#
_cell.length_a   1.000
_cell.length_b   1.000
_cell.length_c   1.000
_cell.angle_alpha   90.00
_cell.angle_beta   90.00
_cell.angle_gamma   90.00
#
_symmetry.space_group_name_H-M   'P 1'
#
loop_
_entity.id
_entity.type
_entity.pdbx_description
1 polymer ?
#
loop_
_entity_poly.entity_id
_entity_poly.type
_entity_poly.pdbx_seq_one_letter_code
_entity_poly.pdbx_strand_id
1 'polypeptide(L)'
;MKRLFTLFYAMLLGAVPLMAQGNRIFEFVDGAGKTIDNGKTVSVAKIEEFVPGVPEAGMTMPADISVRNISGEKQNVVIVGTIKKLKGEAIEICFPTSCKMWDKVATFTSEEGELSADKKVTKSLEMKFNLGAETQGKGVCTIKLQLFTVKKKGDKLVKDKMGPYITVNFDEALALGINDVSYGKAVSYDVYNLQGVLIGKNLTSLQDLSKGTYVVKTVDNKGGVTTKKFVVR
;
A
#
# COMPACT_ATOMS: atom_id res chain seq x y z
N MET A 1 -20.11 -30.51 -50.80
CA MET A 1 -19.01 -29.68 -50.24
C MET A 1 -19.59 -28.66 -49.28
N LYS A 2 -18.84 -28.35 -48.20
CA LYS A 2 -19.12 -27.45 -47.02
C LYS A 2 -19.59 -28.24 -45.78
N ARG A 3 -18.67 -28.87 -45.03
CA ARG A 3 -17.90 -28.34 -43.87
C ARG A 3 -18.85 -28.08 -42.67
N LEU A 4 -19.04 -29.01 -41.73
CA LEU A 4 -18.16 -29.51 -40.64
C LEU A 4 -17.86 -28.44 -39.57
N PHE A 5 -18.24 -28.78 -38.33
CA PHE A 5 -17.86 -28.23 -37.02
C PHE A 5 -18.48 -26.90 -36.54
N THR A 6 -19.32 -27.00 -35.50
CA THR A 6 -19.11 -26.16 -34.30
C THR A 6 -19.49 -26.96 -33.05
N LEU A 7 -18.44 -27.43 -32.38
CA LEU A 7 -18.41 -28.16 -31.12
C LEU A 7 -18.82 -27.24 -29.95
N PHE A 8 -19.54 -27.82 -28.99
CA PHE A 8 -19.52 -27.57 -27.54
C PHE A 8 -18.84 -26.26 -27.09
N TYR A 9 -19.64 -25.22 -26.84
CA TYR A 9 -19.19 -24.09 -26.04
C TYR A 9 -19.11 -24.55 -24.58
N ALA A 10 -17.88 -24.82 -24.17
CA ALA A 10 -17.51 -25.33 -22.87
C ALA A 10 -18.10 -24.48 -21.75
N MET A 11 -18.85 -25.17 -20.89
CA MET A 11 -19.17 -24.79 -19.53
C MET A 11 -17.86 -24.69 -18.73
N LEU A 12 -17.11 -23.60 -18.93
CA LEU A 12 -16.00 -23.16 -18.07
C LEU A 12 -16.51 -21.99 -17.23
N LEU A 13 -17.53 -22.29 -16.42
CA LEU A 13 -17.73 -21.55 -15.18
C LEU A 13 -16.47 -21.83 -14.36
N GLY A 14 -15.58 -20.84 -14.31
CA GLY A 14 -14.40 -20.88 -13.48
C GLY A 14 -14.82 -21.26 -12.07
N ALA A 15 -14.51 -22.48 -11.68
CA ALA A 15 -14.51 -22.89 -10.28
C ALA A 15 -13.38 -22.10 -9.61
N VAL A 16 -13.68 -20.85 -9.24
CA VAL A 16 -12.99 -20.26 -8.10
C VAL A 16 -13.25 -21.24 -6.95
N PRO A 17 -12.21 -21.81 -6.31
CA PRO A 17 -12.47 -22.54 -5.09
C PRO A 17 -13.09 -21.54 -4.12
N LEU A 18 -14.40 -21.65 -3.90
CA LEU A 18 -15.05 -21.14 -2.70
C LEU A 18 -14.35 -21.88 -1.55
N MET A 19 -13.24 -21.33 -1.08
CA MET A 19 -12.59 -21.79 0.14
C MET A 19 -13.56 -21.49 1.28
N ALA A 20 -14.37 -22.51 1.60
CA ALA A 20 -15.09 -22.74 2.84
C ALA A 20 -15.52 -21.47 3.60
N GLN A 21 -16.74 -20.99 3.30
CA GLN A 21 -17.43 -19.99 4.12
C GLN A 21 -17.79 -20.48 5.55
N GLY A 22 -17.47 -21.73 5.92
CA GLY A 22 -17.96 -22.35 7.16
C GLY A 22 -17.17 -22.05 8.45
N ASN A 23 -15.92 -21.56 8.40
CA ASN A 23 -15.07 -21.43 9.60
C ASN A 23 -14.14 -20.19 9.56
N ARG A 24 -14.64 -19.04 9.09
CA ARG A 24 -13.85 -17.79 9.08
C ARG A 24 -13.79 -17.22 10.50
N ILE A 25 -12.59 -17.14 11.08
CA ILE A 25 -12.37 -16.63 12.45
C ILE A 25 -12.00 -15.15 12.43
N PHE A 26 -11.20 -14.74 11.44
CA PHE A 26 -10.74 -13.37 11.28
C PHE A 26 -11.09 -12.82 9.90
N GLU A 27 -11.14 -11.50 9.82
CA GLU A 27 -11.24 -10.72 8.59
C GLU A 27 -10.25 -9.58 8.61
N PHE A 28 -9.72 -9.23 7.43
CA PHE A 28 -9.09 -7.92 7.22
C PHE A 28 -10.18 -6.91 6.85
N VAL A 29 -10.01 -5.67 7.31
CA VAL A 29 -10.95 -4.57 7.14
C VAL A 29 -10.18 -3.36 6.64
N ASP A 30 -10.70 -2.66 5.63
CA ASP A 30 -10.11 -1.42 5.12
C ASP A 30 -10.49 -0.19 5.99
N GLY A 31 -9.89 0.97 5.69
CA GLY A 31 -10.17 2.23 6.39
C GLY A 31 -11.63 2.70 6.32
N ALA A 32 -12.45 2.18 5.41
CA ALA A 32 -13.88 2.46 5.33
C ALA A 32 -14.73 1.47 6.16
N GLY A 33 -14.10 0.53 6.87
CA GLY A 33 -14.76 -0.49 7.66
C GLY A 33 -15.27 -1.69 6.85
N LYS A 34 -14.91 -1.78 5.56
CA LYS A 34 -15.34 -2.86 4.68
C LYS A 34 -14.36 -4.03 4.71
N THR A 35 -14.89 -5.25 4.66
CA THR A 35 -14.08 -6.47 4.60
C THR A 35 -13.24 -6.53 3.32
N ILE A 36 -11.95 -6.81 3.47
CA ILE A 36 -11.03 -7.13 2.38
C ILE A 36 -11.10 -8.64 2.14
N ASP A 37 -11.41 -9.05 0.89
CA ASP A 37 -11.54 -10.46 0.56
C ASP A 37 -10.21 -11.22 0.71
N ASN A 38 -10.32 -12.49 1.11
CA ASN A 38 -9.17 -13.38 1.23
C ASN A 38 -8.41 -13.49 -0.10
N GLY A 39 -7.10 -13.29 -0.05
CA GLY A 39 -6.20 -13.34 -1.19
C GLY A 39 -6.15 -12.06 -2.03
N LYS A 40 -6.86 -11.00 -1.66
CA LYS A 40 -6.77 -9.71 -2.37
C LYS A 40 -5.43 -9.03 -2.16
N THR A 41 -5.10 -8.19 -3.15
CA THR A 41 -4.04 -7.20 -3.04
C THR A 41 -4.67 -5.85 -2.69
N VAL A 42 -4.16 -5.21 -1.65
CA VAL A 42 -4.47 -3.83 -1.26
C VAL A 42 -3.34 -2.94 -1.77
N SER A 43 -3.67 -1.98 -2.63
CA SER A 43 -2.71 -0.97 -3.09
C SER A 43 -2.78 0.25 -2.20
N VAL A 44 -1.63 0.70 -1.71
CA VAL A 44 -1.49 1.90 -0.90
C VAL A 44 -0.91 3.00 -1.78
N ALA A 45 -1.65 4.09 -1.92
CA ALA A 45 -1.30 5.23 -2.77
C ALA A 45 -1.30 6.56 -1.99
N LYS A 46 -1.47 6.52 -0.67
CA LYS A 46 -1.40 7.70 0.20
C LYS A 46 0.05 7.95 0.59
N ILE A 47 0.50 9.20 0.51
CA ILE A 47 1.81 9.66 1.00
C ILE A 47 1.55 10.76 2.03
N GLU A 48 2.24 10.69 3.16
CA GLU A 48 2.19 11.66 4.25
C GLU A 48 3.61 12.02 4.71
N GLU A 49 3.76 13.17 5.36
CA GLU A 49 5.01 13.51 6.04
C GLU A 49 5.19 12.60 7.27
N PHE A 50 6.39 12.05 7.45
CA PHE A 50 6.69 11.20 8.60
C PHE A 50 6.51 11.96 9.93
N VAL A 51 6.92 13.24 9.95
CA VAL A 51 6.61 14.20 11.01
C VAL A 51 5.80 15.35 10.40
N PRO A 52 4.56 15.60 10.84
CA PRO A 52 3.74 16.69 10.31
C PRO A 52 4.44 18.05 10.43
N GLY A 53 4.52 18.77 9.32
CA GLY A 53 5.18 20.07 9.22
C GLY A 53 6.70 20.00 9.04
N VAL A 54 7.29 18.81 8.98
CA VAL A 54 8.75 18.61 8.83
C VAL A 54 9.04 17.65 7.66
N PRO A 55 8.96 18.11 6.40
CA PRO A 55 9.23 17.28 5.22
C PRO A 55 10.62 16.63 5.21
N GLU A 56 11.61 17.24 5.87
CA GLU A 56 12.98 16.73 5.99
C GLU A 56 13.07 15.43 6.81
N ALA A 57 12.07 15.18 7.66
CA ALA A 57 11.97 13.95 8.45
C ALA A 57 11.58 12.73 7.58
N GLY A 58 11.33 12.94 6.29
CA GLY A 58 10.97 11.90 5.34
C GLY A 58 9.47 11.82 5.08
N MET A 59 9.12 10.99 4.12
CA MET A 59 7.74 10.71 3.73
C MET A 59 7.41 9.26 4.05
N THR A 60 6.16 8.98 4.36
CA THR A 60 5.68 7.64 4.65
C THR A 60 4.40 7.33 3.88
N MET A 61 4.20 6.05 3.59
CA MET A 61 2.96 5.54 3.02
C MET A 61 2.25 4.70 4.10
N PRO A 62 1.24 5.25 4.79
CA PRO A 62 0.48 4.50 5.77
C PRO A 62 -0.58 3.61 5.09
N ALA A 63 -0.79 2.41 5.62
CA ALA A 63 -1.89 1.55 5.21
C ALA A 63 -3.01 1.55 6.24
N ASP A 64 -4.23 1.90 5.81
CA ASP A 64 -5.43 1.84 6.63
C ASP A 64 -6.04 0.43 6.59
N ILE A 65 -5.45 -0.49 7.35
CA ILE A 65 -5.93 -1.88 7.47
C ILE A 65 -6.12 -2.22 8.94
N SER A 66 -7.20 -2.94 9.23
CA SER A 66 -7.49 -3.49 10.55
C SER A 66 -7.83 -4.98 10.45
N VAL A 67 -7.79 -5.65 11.60
CA VAL A 67 -8.22 -7.04 11.76
C VAL A 67 -9.43 -7.10 12.68
N ARG A 68 -10.44 -7.86 12.26
CA ARG A 68 -11.65 -8.12 13.04
C ARG A 68 -11.73 -9.59 13.37
N ASN A 69 -12.11 -9.89 14.60
CA ASN A 69 -12.50 -11.23 15.02
C ASN A 69 -14.01 -11.42 14.83
N ILE A 70 -14.39 -12.42 14.05
CA ILE A 70 -15.79 -12.72 13.70
C ILE A 70 -16.27 -14.04 14.29
N SER A 71 -15.44 -14.72 15.08
CA SER A 71 -15.79 -16.00 15.73
C SER A 71 -16.88 -15.86 16.80
N GLY A 72 -16.98 -14.70 17.46
CA GLY A 72 -17.87 -14.49 18.60
C GLY A 72 -17.30 -14.91 19.95
N GLU A 73 -16.04 -15.37 19.97
CA GLU A 73 -15.27 -15.67 21.18
C GLU A 73 -13.97 -14.88 21.14
N LYS A 74 -13.31 -14.68 22.29
CA LYS A 74 -11.96 -14.11 22.31
C LYS A 74 -11.00 -15.04 21.58
N GLN A 75 -10.10 -14.48 20.77
CA GLN A 75 -9.16 -15.25 19.98
C GLN A 75 -7.76 -14.66 20.08
N ASN A 76 -6.77 -15.51 20.37
CA ASN A 76 -5.38 -15.13 20.22
C ASN A 76 -4.97 -15.21 18.75
N VAL A 77 -4.23 -14.20 18.30
CA VAL A 77 -3.84 -14.02 16.91
C VAL A 77 -2.36 -13.73 16.79
N VAL A 78 -1.78 -14.23 15.71
CA VAL A 78 -0.48 -13.80 15.20
C VAL A 78 -0.58 -13.54 13.70
N ILE A 79 0.29 -12.67 13.19
CA ILE A 79 0.51 -12.51 11.76
C ILE A 79 1.82 -13.18 11.39
N VAL A 80 1.79 -13.98 10.33
CA VAL A 80 3.00 -14.39 9.59
C VAL A 80 3.11 -13.51 8.35
N GLY A 81 4.23 -12.79 8.25
CA GLY A 81 4.51 -11.88 7.16
C GLY A 81 5.66 -12.32 6.28
N THR A 82 5.62 -11.91 5.02
CA THR A 82 6.74 -12.04 4.07
C THR A 82 6.86 -10.74 3.28
N ILE A 83 7.90 -9.97 3.56
CA ILE A 83 8.29 -8.80 2.78
C ILE A 83 8.98 -9.32 1.53
N LYS A 84 8.33 -9.22 0.37
CA LYS A 84 8.83 -9.77 -0.90
C LYS A 84 9.70 -8.78 -1.67
N LYS A 85 9.42 -7.49 -1.49
CA LYS A 85 10.14 -6.39 -2.11
C LYS A 85 10.22 -5.27 -1.10
N LEU A 86 11.39 -4.65 -0.99
CA LEU A 86 11.60 -3.44 -0.21
C LEU A 86 12.64 -2.60 -0.95
N LYS A 87 12.18 -1.50 -1.51
CA LYS A 87 12.98 -0.45 -2.12
C LYS A 87 12.49 0.87 -1.55
N GLY A 88 13.07 1.25 -0.45
CA GLY A 88 12.74 2.41 0.39
C GLY A 88 13.67 2.36 1.59
N GLU A 89 13.34 3.07 2.65
CA GLU A 89 14.15 3.03 3.87
C GLU A 89 13.78 1.80 4.71
N ALA A 90 12.52 1.72 5.15
CA ALA A 90 12.04 0.63 5.97
C ALA A 90 10.51 0.53 5.95
N ILE A 91 9.98 -0.62 6.37
CA ILE A 91 8.57 -0.78 6.73
C ILE A 91 8.46 -1.00 8.24
N GLU A 92 7.62 -0.21 8.91
CA GLU A 92 7.15 -0.50 10.26
C GLU A 92 5.81 -1.23 10.20
N ILE A 93 5.63 -2.26 11.02
CA ILE A 93 4.37 -2.99 11.18
C ILE A 93 4.08 -3.14 12.67
N CYS A 94 2.92 -2.65 13.10
CA CYS A 94 2.43 -2.74 14.46
C CYS A 94 1.20 -3.63 14.53
N PHE A 95 1.38 -4.84 15.05
CA PHE A 95 0.27 -5.76 15.32
C PHE A 95 0.75 -7.00 16.09
N PRO A 96 -0.09 -7.58 16.97
CA PRO A 96 -1.28 -7.01 17.58
C PRO A 96 -0.93 -6.12 18.80
N THR A 97 0.26 -6.28 19.38
CA THR A 97 0.67 -5.69 20.66
C THR A 97 2.00 -4.95 20.60
N SER A 98 2.81 -5.14 19.56
CA SER A 98 4.10 -4.47 19.37
C SER A 98 4.34 -4.03 17.94
N CYS A 99 5.27 -3.10 17.79
CA CYS A 99 5.77 -2.57 16.52
C CYS A 99 7.16 -3.11 16.23
N LYS A 100 7.42 -3.50 14.99
CA LYS A 100 8.75 -3.85 14.51
C LYS A 100 9.00 -3.17 13.17
N MET A 101 10.27 -2.91 12.90
CA MET A 101 10.73 -2.28 11.67
C MET A 101 11.62 -3.24 10.89
N TRP A 102 11.51 -3.22 9.57
CA TRP A 102 12.34 -4.00 8.67
C TRP A 102 12.89 -3.13 7.55
N ASP A 103 14.19 -3.19 7.35
CA ASP A 103 14.98 -2.46 6.35
C ASP A 103 15.36 -3.34 5.14
N LYS A 104 14.86 -4.59 5.11
CA LYS A 104 15.16 -5.58 4.08
C LYS A 104 14.05 -6.61 3.93
N VAL A 105 14.11 -7.35 2.83
CA VAL A 105 13.29 -8.53 2.60
C VAL A 105 13.48 -9.54 3.72
N ALA A 106 12.37 -9.97 4.32
CA ALA A 106 12.36 -10.87 5.46
C ALA A 106 11.03 -11.61 5.57
N THR A 107 11.06 -12.74 6.26
CA THR A 107 9.87 -13.38 6.82
C THR A 107 9.84 -13.12 8.32
N PHE A 108 8.64 -12.96 8.88
CA PHE A 108 8.49 -12.73 10.31
C PHE A 108 7.21 -13.35 10.84
N THR A 109 7.16 -13.55 12.15
CA THR A 109 5.92 -13.78 12.89
C THR A 109 5.82 -12.67 13.94
N SER A 110 4.65 -12.05 14.04
CA SER A 110 4.40 -11.05 15.08
C SER A 110 4.45 -11.68 16.47
N GLU A 111 4.49 -10.84 17.49
CA GLU A 111 4.08 -11.29 18.81
C GLU A 111 2.58 -11.64 18.80
N GLU A 112 2.16 -12.43 19.79
CA GLU A 112 0.75 -12.75 19.94
C GLU A 112 -0.02 -11.64 20.65
N GLY A 113 -1.33 -11.66 20.47
CA GLY A 113 -2.24 -10.83 21.23
C GLY A 113 -3.67 -11.32 21.09
N GLU A 114 -4.51 -10.90 22.03
CA GLU A 114 -5.93 -11.25 22.06
C GLU A 114 -6.76 -10.23 21.28
N LEU A 115 -7.69 -10.72 20.46
CA LEU A 115 -8.73 -9.91 19.84
C LEU A 115 -10.07 -10.12 20.57
N SER A 116 -10.83 -9.02 20.68
CA SER A 116 -12.16 -9.01 21.30
C SER A 116 -13.11 -10.02 20.65
N ALA A 117 -14.06 -10.54 21.43
CA ALA A 117 -15.18 -11.34 20.95
C ALA A 117 -16.25 -10.48 20.22
N ASP A 118 -16.28 -9.18 20.50
CA ASP A 118 -17.21 -8.25 19.86
C ASP A 118 -16.85 -8.04 18.39
N LYS A 119 -17.72 -8.55 17.51
CA LYS A 119 -17.57 -8.47 16.05
C LYS A 119 -17.63 -7.04 15.51
N LYS A 120 -17.98 -6.03 16.31
CA LYS A 120 -17.92 -4.62 15.89
C LYS A 120 -16.54 -4.00 16.12
N VAL A 121 -15.74 -4.58 17.03
CA VAL A 121 -14.41 -4.06 17.37
C VAL A 121 -13.38 -4.55 16.36
N THR A 122 -12.59 -3.61 15.86
CA THR A 122 -11.44 -3.89 14.99
C THR A 122 -10.15 -3.52 15.72
N LYS A 123 -9.07 -4.25 15.44
CA LYS A 123 -7.72 -3.93 15.90
C LYS A 123 -6.90 -3.44 14.71
N SER A 124 -6.35 -2.24 14.83
CA SER A 124 -5.50 -1.66 13.78
C SER A 124 -4.29 -2.56 13.50
N LEU A 125 -4.04 -2.82 12.20
CA LEU A 125 -2.82 -3.40 11.68
C LEU A 125 -2.07 -2.26 10.99
N GLU A 126 -1.34 -1.50 11.80
CA GLU A 126 -0.68 -0.30 11.32
C GLU A 126 0.56 -0.72 10.53
N MET A 127 0.67 -0.18 9.32
CA MET A 127 1.86 -0.35 8.50
C MET A 127 2.25 1.01 7.94
N LYS A 128 3.52 1.36 8.09
CA LYS A 128 4.10 2.61 7.61
C LYS A 128 5.34 2.31 6.80
N PHE A 129 5.26 2.56 5.50
CA PHE A 129 6.40 2.38 4.61
C PHE A 129 7.14 3.70 4.48
N ASN A 130 8.33 3.78 5.06
CA ASN A 130 9.18 4.95 5.05
C ASN A 130 9.93 5.03 3.72
N LEU A 131 9.68 6.12 3.00
CA LEU A 131 10.29 6.44 1.71
C LEU A 131 11.66 7.05 1.99
N GLY A 132 12.72 6.42 1.48
CA GLY A 132 14.06 6.97 1.58
C GLY A 132 14.27 8.11 0.57
N ALA A 133 15.10 9.09 0.93
CA ALA A 133 15.48 10.20 0.04
C ALA A 133 16.02 9.72 -1.32
N GLU A 134 16.73 8.58 -1.32
CA GLU A 134 17.31 7.94 -2.51
C GLU A 134 16.26 7.30 -3.45
N THR A 135 15.03 7.12 -2.98
CA THR A 135 13.98 6.38 -3.68
C THR A 135 12.89 7.24 -4.29
N GLN A 136 13.03 8.57 -4.26
CA GLN A 136 12.06 9.54 -4.79
C GLN A 136 11.43 9.11 -6.12
N GLY A 137 10.10 8.94 -6.09
CA GLY A 137 9.24 8.51 -7.18
C GLY A 137 9.30 7.03 -7.54
N LYS A 138 10.00 6.21 -6.75
CA LYS A 138 10.31 4.80 -7.05
C LYS A 138 10.27 3.90 -5.82
N GLY A 139 9.76 4.40 -4.69
CA GLY A 139 9.56 3.64 -3.48
C GLY A 139 8.56 2.50 -3.69
N VAL A 140 8.97 1.27 -3.39
CA VAL A 140 8.09 0.09 -3.50
C VAL A 140 8.30 -0.84 -2.32
N CYS A 141 7.21 -1.25 -1.68
CA CYS A 141 7.20 -2.32 -0.69
C CYS A 141 6.04 -3.28 -0.98
N THR A 142 6.32 -4.58 -1.07
CA THR A 142 5.27 -5.59 -1.25
C THR A 142 5.35 -6.61 -0.13
N ILE A 143 4.26 -6.78 0.60
CA ILE A 143 4.21 -7.65 1.80
C ILE A 143 3.03 -8.60 1.67
N LYS A 144 3.25 -9.90 1.89
CA LYS A 144 2.16 -10.86 2.08
C LYS A 144 1.95 -11.09 3.57
N LEU A 145 0.71 -11.00 4.04
CA LEU A 145 0.34 -11.16 5.45
C LEU A 145 -0.70 -12.27 5.57
N GLN A 146 -0.52 -13.17 6.54
CA GLN A 146 -1.42 -14.29 6.80
C GLN A 146 -1.71 -14.35 8.30
N LEU A 147 -2.99 -14.31 8.68
CA LEU A 147 -3.41 -14.46 10.07
C LEU A 147 -3.45 -15.94 10.47
N PHE A 148 -3.17 -16.22 11.74
CA PHE A 148 -3.37 -17.52 12.38
C PHE A 148 -3.99 -17.34 13.75
N THR A 149 -4.87 -18.25 14.15
CA THR A 149 -5.18 -18.41 15.58
C THR A 149 -3.99 -19.05 16.30
N VAL A 150 -3.92 -18.81 17.60
CA VAL A 150 -2.92 -19.42 18.47
C VAL A 150 -3.62 -20.26 19.53
N LYS A 151 -3.06 -21.44 19.80
CA LYS A 151 -3.48 -22.30 20.91
C LYS A 151 -2.31 -22.62 21.83
N LYS A 152 -2.60 -22.95 23.08
CA LYS A 152 -1.63 -23.56 23.98
C LYS A 152 -1.42 -25.03 23.61
N LYS A 153 -0.15 -25.44 23.55
CA LYS A 153 0.30 -26.83 23.50
C LYS A 153 1.33 -27.04 24.60
N GLY A 154 0.87 -27.49 25.77
CA GLY A 154 1.62 -27.38 27.02
C GLY A 154 1.82 -25.91 27.40
N ASP A 155 3.04 -25.55 27.80
CA ASP A 155 3.41 -24.17 28.16
C ASP A 155 3.76 -23.29 26.95
N LYS A 156 3.71 -23.83 25.73
CA LYS A 156 4.03 -23.10 24.50
C LYS A 156 2.77 -22.71 23.76
N LEU A 157 2.79 -21.49 23.23
CA LEU A 157 1.78 -20.99 22.31
C LEU A 157 2.20 -21.34 20.88
N VAL A 158 1.31 -21.98 20.13
CA VAL A 158 1.57 -22.47 18.77
C VAL A 158 0.45 -22.07 17.83
N LYS A 159 0.80 -21.82 16.56
CA LYS A 159 -0.18 -21.58 15.49
C LYS A 159 -1.14 -22.76 15.38
N ASP A 160 -2.43 -22.48 15.25
CA ASP A 160 -3.49 -23.49 15.20
C ASP A 160 -4.23 -23.47 13.86
N LYS A 161 -5.17 -22.55 13.68
CA LYS A 161 -5.99 -22.45 12.47
C LYS A 161 -5.48 -21.33 11.59
N MET A 162 -5.37 -21.63 10.29
CA MET A 162 -5.04 -20.64 9.28
C MET A 162 -6.24 -19.72 9.04
N GLY A 163 -6.01 -18.41 9.11
CA GLY A 163 -6.99 -17.38 8.82
C GLY A 163 -6.95 -16.91 7.36
N PRO A 164 -7.45 -15.70 7.06
CA PRO A 164 -7.29 -15.10 5.74
C PRO A 164 -5.85 -14.57 5.53
N TYR A 165 -5.49 -14.36 4.27
CA TYR A 165 -4.31 -13.63 3.86
C TYR A 165 -4.64 -12.49 2.91
N ILE A 166 -3.75 -11.50 2.87
CA ILE A 166 -3.75 -10.40 1.89
C ILE A 166 -2.33 -10.14 1.40
N THR A 167 -2.22 -9.42 0.29
CA THR A 167 -0.98 -8.77 -0.12
C THR A 167 -1.17 -7.27 0.01
N VAL A 168 -0.24 -6.56 0.62
CA VAL A 168 -0.21 -5.10 0.68
C VAL A 168 0.90 -4.62 -0.24
N ASN A 169 0.56 -3.73 -1.16
CA ASN A 169 1.49 -3.17 -2.14
C ASN A 169 1.55 -1.65 -1.96
N PHE A 170 2.66 -1.18 -1.41
CA PHE A 170 3.04 0.21 -1.41
C PHE A 170 3.81 0.48 -2.69
N ASP A 171 3.31 1.43 -3.48
CA ASP A 171 3.93 1.82 -4.74
C ASP A 171 3.79 3.34 -4.89
N GLU A 172 4.90 4.03 -4.67
CA GLU A 172 4.96 5.49 -4.74
C GLU A 172 4.53 6.01 -6.11
N ALA A 173 4.77 5.26 -7.19
CA ALA A 173 4.35 5.65 -8.53
C ALA A 173 2.82 5.64 -8.69
N LEU A 174 2.10 4.80 -7.93
CA LEU A 174 0.62 4.82 -7.91
C LEU A 174 0.09 6.07 -7.20
N ALA A 175 0.75 6.53 -6.15
CA ALA A 175 0.41 7.77 -5.46
C ALA A 175 0.53 8.98 -6.40
N LEU A 176 1.64 9.04 -7.13
CA LEU A 176 1.94 10.10 -8.11
C LEU A 176 1.02 10.08 -9.35
N GLY A 177 0.33 8.97 -9.62
CA GLY A 177 -0.58 8.82 -10.75
C GLY A 177 -2.00 9.35 -10.54
N ILE A 178 -2.39 9.65 -9.29
CA ILE A 178 -3.75 10.12 -8.96
C ILE A 178 -3.74 11.50 -8.27
N ASN A 179 -2.66 11.92 -7.62
CA ASN A 179 -2.47 13.31 -7.23
C ASN A 179 -0.98 13.65 -7.26
N ASP A 180 -0.69 14.85 -7.74
CA ASP A 180 0.62 15.48 -7.78
C ASP A 180 1.21 15.52 -6.34
N VAL A 181 1.97 14.50 -5.94
CA VAL A 181 2.69 14.53 -4.66
C VAL A 181 3.91 15.42 -4.85
N SER A 182 3.70 16.70 -4.58
CA SER A 182 4.77 17.69 -4.56
C SER A 182 5.70 17.38 -3.38
N TYR A 183 6.87 16.81 -3.66
CA TYR A 183 8.01 16.90 -2.76
C TYR A 183 8.36 18.39 -2.61
N GLY A 184 7.84 19.02 -1.56
CA GLY A 184 7.82 20.47 -1.40
C GLY A 184 6.81 21.12 -2.35
N LYS A 185 5.90 21.94 -1.83
CA LYS A 185 5.09 22.82 -2.70
C LYS A 185 6.05 23.60 -3.60
N ALA A 186 5.88 23.48 -4.91
CA ALA A 186 6.54 24.36 -5.86
C ALA A 186 6.15 25.81 -5.53
N VAL A 187 7.14 26.69 -5.38
CA VAL A 187 6.91 28.14 -5.31
C VAL A 187 6.55 28.65 -6.69
N SER A 188 7.24 28.12 -7.70
CA SER A 188 7.17 28.66 -9.05
C SER A 188 7.66 27.69 -10.12
N TYR A 189 7.13 27.85 -11.33
CA TYR A 189 7.51 27.10 -12.52
C TYR A 189 8.05 28.05 -13.60
N ASP A 190 9.23 27.75 -14.12
CA ASP A 190 9.71 28.26 -15.41
C ASP A 190 9.48 27.17 -16.47
N VAL A 191 8.77 27.50 -17.54
CA VAL A 191 8.36 26.58 -18.59
C VAL A 191 9.08 26.93 -19.88
N TYR A 192 9.70 25.94 -20.51
CA TYR A 192 10.39 26.06 -21.77
C TYR A 192 9.76 25.13 -22.81
N ASN A 193 9.76 25.55 -24.07
CA ASN A 193 9.45 24.64 -25.18
C ASN A 193 10.64 23.71 -25.49
N LEU A 194 10.46 22.78 -26.42
CA LEU A 194 11.50 21.81 -26.81
C LEU A 194 12.71 22.46 -27.50
N GLN A 195 12.58 23.69 -27.98
CA GLN A 195 13.67 24.47 -28.56
C GLN A 195 14.44 25.26 -27.49
N GLY A 196 14.08 25.12 -26.21
CA GLY A 196 14.72 25.83 -25.09
C GLY A 196 14.25 27.27 -24.92
N VAL A 197 13.20 27.71 -25.60
CA VAL A 197 12.62 29.04 -25.44
C VAL A 197 11.73 29.07 -24.20
N LEU A 198 11.96 30.05 -23.32
CA LEU A 198 11.12 30.31 -22.15
C LEU A 198 9.74 30.83 -22.60
N ILE A 199 8.69 30.15 -22.19
CA ILE A 199 7.29 30.45 -22.56
C ILE A 199 6.40 30.78 -21.35
N GLY A 200 6.87 30.49 -20.14
CA GLY A 200 6.21 30.87 -18.90
C GLY A 200 7.25 31.03 -17.80
N LYS A 201 7.17 32.09 -16.99
CA LYS A 201 8.14 32.38 -15.95
C LYS A 201 7.43 32.57 -14.62
N ASN A 202 7.99 31.99 -13.56
CA ASN A 202 7.45 32.07 -12.21
C ASN A 202 5.95 31.73 -12.09
N LEU A 203 5.45 30.78 -12.88
CA LEU A 203 4.04 30.41 -12.84
C LEU A 203 3.73 29.73 -11.50
N THR A 204 2.52 29.94 -10.97
CA THR A 204 2.03 29.26 -9.76
C THR A 204 1.27 27.98 -10.08
N SER A 205 0.99 27.73 -11.37
CA SER A 205 0.24 26.58 -11.87
C SER A 205 0.68 26.24 -13.31
N LEU A 206 0.50 24.99 -13.70
CA LEU A 206 0.72 24.49 -15.07
C LEU A 206 -0.60 24.22 -15.82
N GLN A 207 -1.75 24.52 -15.20
CA GLN A 207 -3.08 24.14 -15.73
C GLN A 207 -3.47 24.87 -17.02
N ASP A 208 -2.95 26.07 -17.26
CA ASP A 208 -3.29 26.88 -18.44
C ASP A 208 -2.36 26.65 -19.64
N LEU A 209 -1.44 25.69 -19.54
CA LEU A 209 -0.58 25.34 -20.66
C LEU A 209 -1.39 24.67 -21.77
N SER A 210 -1.18 25.11 -23.00
CA SER A 210 -1.74 24.45 -24.19
C SER A 210 -1.22 23.01 -24.32
N LYS A 211 -1.94 22.16 -25.05
CA LYS A 211 -1.50 20.80 -25.39
C LYS A 211 -0.10 20.82 -26.01
N GLY A 212 0.83 20.04 -25.46
CA GLY A 212 2.23 20.10 -25.87
C GLY A 212 3.19 19.36 -24.95
N THR A 213 4.46 19.36 -25.33
CA THR A 213 5.57 18.86 -24.48
C THR A 213 6.47 20.03 -24.10
N TYR A 214 6.81 20.08 -22.83
CA TYR A 214 7.56 21.18 -22.21
C TYR A 214 8.70 20.65 -21.36
N VAL A 215 9.69 21.51 -21.12
CA VAL A 215 10.67 21.35 -20.06
C VAL A 215 10.27 22.31 -18.96
N VAL A 216 9.98 21.79 -17.76
CA VAL A 216 9.57 22.59 -16.61
C VAL A 216 10.69 22.57 -15.58
N LYS A 217 11.16 23.76 -15.24
CA LYS A 217 12.04 24.00 -14.11
C LYS A 217 11.18 24.44 -12.93
N THR A 218 11.22 23.66 -11.86
CA THR A 218 10.49 23.92 -10.62
C THR A 218 11.43 24.46 -9.58
N VAL A 219 11.04 25.55 -8.92
CA VAL A 219 11.74 26.07 -7.73
C VAL A 219 10.84 25.81 -6.52
N ASP A 220 11.38 25.14 -5.50
CA ASP A 220 10.67 24.87 -4.25
C ASP A 220 10.85 26.01 -3.22
N ASN A 221 10.10 25.94 -2.11
CA ASN A 221 10.12 26.95 -1.03
C ASN A 221 11.49 27.09 -0.34
N LYS A 222 12.44 26.21 -0.62
CA LYS A 222 13.79 26.18 -0.05
C LYS A 222 14.85 26.56 -1.08
N GLY A 223 14.44 27.01 -2.27
CA GLY A 223 15.33 27.38 -3.38
C GLY A 223 15.90 26.20 -4.15
N GLY A 224 15.45 24.97 -3.87
CA GLY A 224 15.79 23.78 -4.63
C GLY A 224 15.23 23.85 -6.04
N VAL A 225 16.07 23.51 -7.03
CA VAL A 225 15.72 23.58 -8.44
C VAL A 225 15.71 22.19 -9.05
N THR A 226 14.59 21.80 -9.65
CA THR A 226 14.49 20.56 -10.44
C THR A 226 14.02 20.86 -11.85
N THR A 227 14.43 20.03 -12.82
CA THR A 227 13.99 20.15 -14.21
C THR A 227 13.41 18.83 -14.67
N LYS A 228 12.20 18.84 -15.22
CA LYS A 228 11.49 17.65 -15.69
C LYS A 228 10.81 17.89 -17.04
N LYS A 229 10.63 16.83 -17.80
CA LYS A 229 9.75 16.83 -18.98
C LYS A 229 8.29 16.81 -18.50
N PHE A 230 7.47 17.70 -19.03
CA PHE A 230 6.05 17.80 -18.74
C PHE A 230 5.23 17.71 -20.03
N VAL A 231 4.12 16.96 -20.01
CA VAL A 231 3.29 16.71 -21.20
C VAL A 231 1.83 17.03 -20.88
N VAL A 232 1.29 18.02 -21.58
CA VAL A 232 -0.15 18.35 -21.56
C VAL A 232 -0.81 17.60 -22.71
N ARG A 233 -1.82 16.76 -22.40
CA ARG A 233 -2.48 15.87 -23.36
C ARG A 233 -3.78 16.43 -23.90
#